data_AF-A0A945CEU9-F1
#
_entry.id   AF-A0A945CEU9-F1
#
_cell.length_a   1.000
_cell.length_b   1.000
_cell.length_c   1.000
_cell.angle_alpha   90.00
_cell.angle_beta   90.00
_cell.angle_gamma   90.00
#
_symmetry.space_group_name_H-M   'P 1'
#
loop_
_entity.id
_entity.type
_entity.pdbx_description
1 polymer ?
#
loop_
_entity_poly.entity_id
_entity_poly.type
_entity_poly.pdbx_seq_one_letter_code
_entity_poly.pdbx_strand_id
1 'polypeptide(L)' 'MNEKNPDRIAATANAEQAELLRKKYQYRTLILRGKTRLPHRAAARLVGPDCAYHLYSQQGSTDRKSRDNSE' A
#
# COMPACT_ATOMS: atom_id res chain seq x y z
N MET A 1 19.62 37.15 2.32
CA MET A 1 20.13 35.92 1.68
C MET A 1 19.86 34.78 2.64
N ASN A 2 18.88 33.92 2.35
CA ASN A 2 18.45 32.88 3.29
C ASN A 2 19.21 31.59 2.95
N GLU A 3 20.27 31.35 3.71
CA GLU A 3 21.18 30.23 3.56
C GLU A 3 20.43 28.95 3.98
N LYS A 4 19.82 28.27 3.01
CA LYS A 4 19.16 27.00 3.26
C LYS A 4 20.25 25.98 3.61
N ASN A 5 20.45 25.77 4.91
CA ASN A 5 21.39 24.81 5.45
C ASN A 5 21.11 23.40 4.84
N PRO A 6 22.01 22.85 4.01
CA PRO A 6 21.77 21.66 3.20
C PRO A 6 21.46 20.41 4.03
N ASP A 7 21.99 20.32 5.25
CA ASP A 7 21.77 19.19 6.15
C ASP A 7 20.29 19.02 6.56
N ARG A 8 19.56 20.13 6.72
CA ARG A 8 18.13 20.11 7.08
C ARG A 8 17.26 19.66 5.89
N ILE A 9 17.69 19.93 4.66
CA ILE A 9 16.99 19.53 3.44
C ILE A 9 17.15 18.02 3.22
N ALA A 10 18.36 17.48 3.44
CA ALA A 10 18.61 16.04 3.32
C ALA A 10 17.86 15.23 4.39
N ALA A 11 17.81 15.71 5.64
CA ALA A 11 17.10 15.02 6.72
C ALA A 11 15.58 14.98 6.51
N THR A 12 14.99 16.06 6.02
CA THR A 12 13.55 16.11 5.68
C THR A 12 13.22 15.21 4.49
N ALA A 13 14.05 15.21 3.44
CA ALA A 13 13.89 14.29 2.32
C ALA A 13 13.96 12.81 2.74
N ASN A 14 14.88 12.45 3.64
CA ASN A 14 14.99 11.10 4.17
C ASN A 14 13.76 10.70 5.01
N ALA A 15 13.23 11.62 5.83
CA ALA A 15 12.02 11.38 6.61
C ALA A 15 10.78 11.20 5.72
N GLU A 16 10.67 12.00 4.65
CA GLU A 16 9.59 11.88 3.66
C GLU A 16 9.67 10.54 2.90
N GLN A 17 10.86 10.11 2.49
CA GLN A 17 11.06 8.81 1.85
C GLN A 17 10.69 7.64 2.78
N ALA A 18 11.07 7.73 4.07
CA ALA A 18 10.72 6.73 5.07
C ALA A 18 9.19 6.62 5.27
N GLU A 19 8.50 7.75 5.36
CA GLU A 19 7.05 7.80 5.49
C GLU A 19 6.32 7.29 4.24
N LEU A 20 6.84 7.58 3.04
CA LEU A 20 6.30 7.04 1.79
C LEU A 20 6.43 5.51 1.74
N LEU A 21 7.58 4.96 2.13
CA LEU A 21 7.78 3.51 2.23
C LEU A 21 6.82 2.90 3.23
N ARG A 22 6.68 3.49 4.42
CA ARG A 22 5.76 3.03 5.46
C ARG A 22 4.32 2.97 4.96
N LYS A 23 3.84 4.03 4.32
CA LYS A 23 2.49 4.08 3.70
C LYS A 23 2.34 3.02 2.62
N LYS A 24 3.33 2.84 1.74
CA LYS A 24 3.33 1.81 0.69
C LYS A 24 3.16 0.40 1.27
N TYR A 25 3.90 0.07 2.33
CA TYR A 25 3.77 -1.22 3.01
C TYR A 25 2.41 -1.39 3.70
N GLN A 26 1.89 -0.33 4.31
CA GLN A 26 0.55 -0.35 4.93
C GLN A 26 -0.54 -0.63 3.90
N TYR A 27 -0.57 0.09 2.77
CA TYR A 27 -1.53 -0.14 1.70
C TYR A 27 -1.37 -1.52 1.06
N ARG A 28 -0.12 -1.97 0.82
CA ARG A 28 0.14 -3.33 0.34
C ARG A 28 -0.48 -4.37 1.26
N THR A 29 -0.36 -4.20 2.57
CA THR A 29 -0.92 -5.11 3.57
C THR A 29 -2.45 -5.10 3.56
N LEU A 30 -3.08 -3.92 3.43
CA LEU A 30 -4.54 -3.80 3.32
C LEU A 30 -5.09 -4.51 2.08
N ILE A 31 -4.41 -4.36 0.94
CA ILE A 31 -4.78 -5.01 -0.33
C ILE A 31 -4.64 -6.52 -0.22
N LEU A 32 -3.50 -7.01 0.31
CA LEU A 32 -3.25 -8.43 0.48
C LEU A 32 -4.24 -9.08 1.46
N ARG A 33 -4.67 -8.35 2.49
CA ARG A 33 -5.70 -8.80 3.44
C ARG A 33 -7.14 -8.65 2.92
N GLY A 34 -7.34 -8.14 1.71
CA GLY A 34 -8.67 -7.92 1.14
C GLY A 34 -9.50 -6.83 1.84
N LYS A 35 -8.87 -6.00 2.70
CA LYS A 35 -9.56 -4.92 3.44
C LYS A 35 -9.87 -3.70 2.56
N THR A 36 -9.33 -3.65 1.35
CA THR A 36 -9.60 -2.58 0.39
C THR A 36 -9.67 -3.17 -1.02
N ARG A 37 -10.72 -2.83 -1.76
CA ARG A 37 -10.88 -3.22 -3.16
C ARG A 37 -10.36 -2.12 -4.06
N LEU A 38 -9.40 -2.48 -4.91
CA LEU A 38 -8.88 -1.63 -5.97
C LEU A 38 -9.07 -2.35 -7.30
N PRO A 39 -9.20 -1.63 -8.42
CA PRO A 39 -9.12 -2.26 -9.73
C PRO A 39 -7.81 -3.03 -9.87
N HIS A 40 -7.83 -4.20 -10.53
CA HIS A 40 -6.64 -5.04 -10.74
C HIS A 40 -5.44 -4.22 -11.22
N ARG A 41 -5.65 -3.32 -12.19
CA ARG A 41 -4.60 -2.46 -12.75
C ARG A 41 -3.95 -1.55 -11.68
N ALA A 42 -4.73 -1.04 -10.73
CA ALA A 42 -4.22 -0.22 -9.63
C ALA A 42 -3.51 -1.07 -8.57
N ALA A 43 -4.08 -2.22 -8.21
CA ALA A 43 -3.46 -3.17 -7.29
C ALA A 43 -2.11 -3.68 -7.82
N ALA A 44 -2.03 -4.03 -9.11
CA ALA A 44 -0.80 -4.50 -9.76
C ALA A 44 0.36 -3.49 -9.67
N ARG A 45 0.08 -2.19 -9.67
CA ARG A 45 1.09 -1.13 -9.49
C ARG A 45 1.61 -1.04 -8.05
N LEU A 46 0.82 -1.47 -7.06
CA LEU A 46 1.16 -1.38 -5.65
C LEU A 46 1.81 -2.65 -5.10
N VAL A 47 1.27 -3.82 -5.47
CA VAL A 47 1.71 -5.12 -4.92
C VAL A 47 2.48 -5.98 -5.92
N GLY A 48 2.50 -5.58 -7.21
CA GLY A 48 3.09 -6.34 -8.31
C GLY A 48 2.03 -7.11 -9.11
N PRO A 49 2.31 -7.40 -10.40
CA PRO A 49 1.35 -8.08 -11.29
C PRO A 49 1.03 -9.50 -10.83
N ASP A 50 2.02 -10.24 -10.32
CA ASP A 50 1.84 -11.62 -9.85
C ASP A 50 0.98 -11.70 -8.58
N CYS A 51 1.28 -10.88 -7.56
CA CYS A 51 0.45 -10.77 -6.35
C CYS A 51 -0.96 -10.29 -6.69
N ALA A 52 -1.11 -9.34 -7.61
CA ALA A 52 -2.43 -8.89 -8.04
C ALA A 52 -3.19 -9.99 -8.79
N TYR A 53 -2.51 -10.77 -9.64
CA TYR A 53 -3.13 -11.91 -10.29
C TYR A 53 -3.63 -12.91 -9.26
N HIS A 54 -2.81 -13.34 -8.29
CA HIS A 54 -3.24 -14.28 -7.25
C HIS A 54 -4.41 -13.77 -6.40
N LEU A 55 -4.41 -12.47 -6.06
CA LEU A 55 -5.48 -11.85 -5.30
C LEU A 55 -6.82 -11.83 -6.05
N TYR A 56 -6.80 -11.47 -7.33
CA TYR A 56 -8.02 -11.22 -8.09
C TYR A 56 -8.45 -12.41 -8.98
N SER A 57 -7.54 -13.36 -9.28
CA SER A 57 -7.86 -14.57 -10.04
C SER A 57 -8.72 -15.55 -9.26
N GLN A 58 -8.56 -15.61 -7.93
CA GLN A 58 -9.39 -16.42 -7.05
C GLN A 58 -10.70 -15.70 -6.63
N GLN A 59 -10.78 -14.38 -6.81
CA GLN A 59 -11.92 -13.57 -6.36
C GLN A 59 -13.12 -13.58 -7.31
N GLY A 60 -13.03 -14.24 -8.47
CA GLY A 60 -14.20 -14.60 -9.27
C GLY A 60 -15.17 -15.56 -8.55
N SER A 61 -14.77 -16.13 -7.40
CA SER A 61 -15.52 -17.18 -6.69
C SER A 61 -15.79 -16.89 -5.21
N THR A 62 -15.48 -15.69 -4.70
CA THR A 62 -15.68 -15.38 -3.27
C THR A 62 -16.30 -14.01 -3.05
N ASP A 63 -17.60 -13.91 -3.31
CA ASP A 63 -18.49 -13.38 -2.29
C ASP A 63 -18.36 -14.31 -1.07
N ARG A 64 -17.42 -14.01 -0.17
CA ARG A 64 -17.38 -14.71 1.12
C ARG A 64 -17.16 -13.71 2.23
N LYS A 65 -18.29 -13.47 2.91
CA LYS A 65 -18.42 -13.36 4.36
C LYS A 65 -17.77 -12.12 4.95
N SER A 66 -18.51 -11.14 5.48
CA SER A 66 -19.38 -11.29 6.65
C SER A 66 -18.88 -12.38 7.61
N ARG A 67 -17.82 -12.06 8.38
CA ARG A 67 -17.29 -12.67 9.61
C ARG A 67 -15.85 -12.15 9.75
N ASP A 68 -15.35 -11.59 10.84
CA ASP A 68 -15.76 -11.58 12.24
C ASP A 68 -14.78 -10.63 12.97
N ASN A 69 -15.32 -9.75 13.80
CA ASN A 69 -14.91 -9.55 15.19
C ASN A 69 -15.71 -8.38 15.78
N SER A 70 -16.82 -8.78 16.40
CA SER A 70 -17.25 -8.22 17.68
C SER A 70 -16.07 -8.11 18.65
N GLU A 71 -15.90 -6.96 19.28
CA GLU A 71 -15.43 -6.77 20.67
C GLU A 71 -16.11 -5.50 21.21
#